data_AF-A0A9N9PBT3-F1
#
_entry.id   AF-A0A9N9PBT3-F1
#
_cell.length_a   1.000
_cell.length_b   1.000
_cell.length_c   1.000
_cell.angle_alpha   90.00
_cell.angle_beta   90.00
_cell.angle_gamma   90.00
#
_symmetry.space_group_name_H-M   'P 1'
#
loop_
_entity.id
_entity.type
_entity.pdbx_description
1 polymer ?
#
loop_
_entity_poly.entity_id
_entity_poly.type
_entity_poly.pdbx_seq_one_letter_code
_entity_poly.pdbx_strand_id
1 'polypeptide(L)'
;MTTIDMTQWIEKYFHQMLDEFDGPLLKNMKIINASNGMVKSEITVQSNHLNHIKTAHGAMLMTLVDVCGSLVIASKGLNHSSGVSTNINISFTNPAKEGDVLLVEAEC
;
A
#
# COMPACT_ATOMS: atom_id res chain seq x y z
N MET A 1 -25.46 -13.91 8.62
CA MET A 1 -24.11 -13.29 8.70
C MET A 1 -23.66 -13.02 7.29
N THR A 2 -23.80 -11.80 6.81
CA THR A 2 -23.27 -11.38 5.51
C THR A 2 -21.75 -11.43 5.59
N THR A 3 -21.12 -12.22 4.73
CA THR A 3 -19.68 -12.18 4.48
C THR A 3 -19.32 -10.74 4.12
N ILE A 4 -18.59 -10.04 5.00
CA ILE A 4 -17.99 -8.75 4.64
C ILE A 4 -17.02 -9.05 3.50
N ASP A 5 -17.18 -8.36 2.38
CA ASP A 5 -16.23 -8.41 1.27
C ASP A 5 -14.85 -7.98 1.80
N MET A 6 -13.88 -8.90 1.76
CA MET A 6 -12.54 -8.69 2.30
C MET A 6 -11.87 -7.48 1.65
N THR A 7 -12.16 -7.23 0.36
CA THR A 7 -11.66 -6.05 -0.35
C THR A 7 -12.14 -4.77 0.31
N GLN A 8 -13.45 -4.66 0.56
CA GLN A 8 -14.04 -3.49 1.21
C GLN A 8 -13.54 -3.33 2.65
N TRP A 9 -13.33 -4.44 3.36
CA TRP A 9 -12.77 -4.39 4.71
C TRP A 9 -11.33 -3.89 4.73
N ILE A 10 -10.46 -4.42 3.86
CA ILE A 10 -9.06 -3.98 3.74
C ILE A 10 -9.00 -2.51 3.30
N GLU A 11 -9.83 -2.08 2.36
CA GLU A 11 -9.91 -0.68 1.93
C GLU A 11 -10.31 0.25 3.09
N LYS A 12 -11.32 -0.13 3.87
CA LYS A 12 -11.70 0.62 5.07
C LYS A 12 -10.57 0.65 6.11
N TYR A 13 -9.92 -0.49 6.36
CA TYR A 13 -8.82 -0.59 7.32
C TYR A 13 -7.62 0.25 6.90
N PHE A 14 -7.26 0.21 5.62
CA PHE A 14 -6.22 1.03 5.01
C PHE A 14 -6.44 2.51 5.32
N HIS A 15 -7.64 3.05 5.07
CA HIS A 15 -7.93 4.46 5.37
C HIS A 15 -7.94 4.79 6.87
N GLN A 16 -8.21 3.83 7.74
CA GLN A 16 -8.18 4.03 9.19
C GLN A 16 -6.77 4.01 9.77
N MET A 17 -5.83 3.27 9.14
CA MET A 17 -4.46 3.17 9.63
C MET A 17 -3.54 4.28 9.12
N LEU A 18 -3.93 5.01 8.05
CA LEU A 18 -3.14 6.14 7.56
C LEU A 18 -3.03 7.23 8.64
N ASP A 19 -1.80 7.64 8.92
CA ASP A 19 -1.48 8.69 9.86
C ASP A 19 -1.01 9.97 9.16
N GLU A 20 -0.46 10.91 9.93
CA GLU A 20 0.06 12.18 9.42
C GLU A 20 1.27 12.01 8.49
N PHE A 21 1.99 10.88 8.59
CA PHE A 21 3.17 10.58 7.78
C PHE A 21 2.78 9.91 6.46
N ASP A 22 2.02 8.82 6.51
CA ASP A 22 1.67 8.03 5.32
C ASP A 22 0.46 8.59 4.57
N GLY A 23 -0.45 9.27 5.26
CA GLY A 23 -1.67 9.84 4.67
C GLY A 23 -1.40 10.76 3.47
N PRO A 24 -0.51 11.76 3.57
CA PRO A 24 -0.15 12.61 2.44
C PRO A 24 0.41 11.85 1.23
N LEU A 25 1.03 10.69 1.44
CA LEU A 25 1.64 9.88 0.38
C LEU A 25 0.63 8.92 -0.24
N LEU A 26 -0.15 8.22 0.58
CA LEU A 26 -0.88 7.03 0.14
C LEU A 26 -2.39 7.19 0.09
N LYS A 27 -3.00 8.28 0.57
CA LYS A 27 -4.47 8.44 0.63
C LYS A 27 -5.24 8.18 -0.67
N ASN A 28 -4.57 8.29 -1.83
CA ASN A 28 -5.16 8.07 -3.16
C ASN A 28 -4.90 6.64 -3.70
N MET A 29 -4.21 5.79 -2.95
CA MET A 29 -4.09 4.37 -3.25
C MET A 29 -5.46 3.71 -3.12
N LYS A 30 -5.77 2.78 -4.03
CA LYS A 30 -7.02 2.02 -4.05
C LYS A 30 -6.74 0.55 -3.89
N ILE A 31 -7.58 -0.14 -3.13
CA ILE A 31 -7.54 -1.60 -3.03
C ILE A 31 -8.40 -2.17 -4.16
N ILE A 32 -7.77 -2.91 -5.08
CA ILE A 32 -8.44 -3.52 -6.24
C ILE A 32 -9.13 -4.82 -5.82
N ASN A 33 -8.40 -5.65 -5.06
CA ASN A 33 -8.88 -6.96 -4.63
C ASN A 33 -8.13 -7.38 -3.37
N ALA A 34 -8.82 -8.03 -2.44
CA ALA A 34 -8.18 -8.70 -1.31
C ALA A 34 -8.80 -10.08 -1.05
N SER A 35 -7.94 -11.01 -0.64
CA SER A 35 -8.30 -12.36 -0.22
C SER A 35 -7.33 -12.82 0.87
N ASN A 36 -7.56 -14.00 1.46
CA ASN A 36 -6.79 -14.48 2.61
C ASN A 36 -5.28 -14.61 2.31
N GLY A 37 -4.50 -13.59 2.67
CA GLY A 37 -3.06 -13.51 2.42
C GLY A 37 -2.66 -12.88 1.10
N MET A 38 -3.56 -12.14 0.44
CA MET A 38 -3.24 -11.44 -0.80
C MET A 38 -4.00 -10.12 -0.87
N VAL A 39 -3.29 -9.06 -1.25
CA VAL A 39 -3.85 -7.74 -1.51
C VAL A 39 -3.28 -7.22 -2.83
N LYS A 40 -4.16 -6.72 -3.71
CA LYS A 40 -3.80 -5.98 -4.91
C LYS A 40 -4.27 -4.54 -4.78
N SER A 41 -3.39 -3.60 -5.08
CA SER A 41 -3.69 -2.17 -5.03
C SER A 41 -3.11 -1.42 -6.23
N GLU A 42 -3.63 -0.22 -6.45
CA GLU A 42 -3.08 0.73 -7.41
C GLU A 42 -2.90 2.11 -6.80
N ILE A 43 -1.90 2.85 -7.28
CA ILE A 43 -1.73 4.28 -6.99
C ILE A 43 -1.16 4.99 -8.22
N THR A 44 -1.77 6.12 -8.59
CA THR A 44 -1.20 7.02 -9.60
C THR A 44 -0.11 7.89 -8.97
N VAL A 45 1.06 7.96 -9.61
CA VAL A 45 2.15 8.85 -9.18
C VAL A 45 1.75 10.31 -9.41
N GLN A 46 1.79 11.10 -8.35
CA GLN A 46 1.42 12.52 -8.32
C GLN A 46 2.65 13.39 -8.03
N SER A 47 2.54 14.70 -8.29
CA SER A 47 3.62 15.67 -8.06
C SER A 47 4.23 15.63 -6.64
N ASN A 48 3.42 15.37 -5.60
CA ASN A 48 3.88 15.23 -4.21
C ASN A 48 4.63 13.92 -3.92
N HIS A 49 4.66 12.98 -4.86
CA HIS A 49 5.43 11.74 -4.76
C HIS A 49 6.83 11.85 -5.36
N LEU A 50 7.12 12.95 -6.06
CA LEU A 50 8.34 13.05 -6.85
C LEU A 50 9.55 13.47 -6.02
N ASN A 51 10.72 12.99 -6.42
CA ASN A 51 12.02 13.49 -5.98
C ASN A 51 12.48 14.70 -6.83
N HIS A 52 13.67 15.22 -6.50
CA HIS A 52 14.25 16.39 -7.15
C HIS A 52 14.52 16.21 -8.66
N ILE A 53 14.65 14.97 -9.16
CA ILE A 53 14.81 14.66 -10.59
C ILE A 53 13.50 14.25 -11.28
N LYS A 54 12.33 14.52 -10.66
CA LYS A 54 11.00 14.29 -11.25
C LYS A 54 10.66 12.82 -11.52
N THR A 55 11.12 11.92 -10.65
CA THR A 55 10.70 10.51 -10.61
C THR A 55 10.13 10.18 -9.24
N ALA A 56 9.37 9.09 -9.09
CA ALA A 56 8.85 8.65 -7.80
C ALA A 56 9.98 8.55 -6.76
N HIS A 57 9.79 9.21 -5.61
CA HIS A 57 10.77 9.24 -4.55
C HIS A 57 10.93 7.84 -3.95
N GLY A 58 12.18 7.39 -3.74
CA GLY A 58 12.46 6.08 -3.16
C GLY A 58 11.72 5.86 -1.84
N ALA A 59 11.78 6.83 -0.93
CA ALA A 59 11.01 6.78 0.33
C ALA A 59 9.50 6.62 0.16
N MET A 60 8.88 7.25 -0.85
CA MET A 60 7.45 7.06 -1.13
C MET A 60 7.18 5.59 -1.52
N LEU A 61 7.99 5.03 -2.41
CA LEU A 61 7.87 3.63 -2.82
C LEU A 61 8.13 2.66 -1.66
N MET A 62 9.05 2.99 -0.75
CA MET A 62 9.28 2.17 0.44
C MET A 62 8.09 2.19 1.39
N THR A 63 7.51 3.37 1.65
CA THR A 63 6.27 3.52 2.40
C THR A 63 5.12 2.72 1.78
N LEU A 64 4.99 2.76 0.45
CA LEU A 64 3.98 1.99 -0.28
C LEU A 64 4.13 0.47 -0.03
N VAL A 65 5.35 -0.06 -0.15
CA VAL A 65 5.63 -1.49 0.10
C VAL A 65 5.38 -1.86 1.56
N ASP A 66 5.80 -1.03 2.51
CA ASP A 66 5.62 -1.25 3.95
C ASP A 66 4.14 -1.36 4.33
N VAL A 67 3.33 -0.40 3.88
CA VAL A 67 1.87 -0.39 4.11
C VAL A 67 1.21 -1.58 3.41
N CYS A 68 1.57 -1.92 2.18
CA CYS A 68 1.02 -3.10 1.51
C CYS A 68 1.37 -4.41 2.25
N GLY A 69 2.59 -4.53 2.80
CA GLY A 69 2.97 -5.68 3.62
C GLY A 69 2.08 -5.81 4.88
N SER A 70 1.82 -4.68 5.53
CA SER A 70 0.90 -4.59 6.68
C SER A 70 -0.54 -5.02 6.33
N LEU A 71 -1.07 -4.57 5.19
CA LEU A 71 -2.42 -4.92 4.73
C LEU A 71 -2.55 -6.42 4.42
N VAL A 72 -1.52 -7.02 3.85
CA VAL A 72 -1.50 -8.46 3.56
C VAL A 72 -1.54 -9.31 4.82
N ILE A 73 -0.81 -8.92 5.87
CA ILE A 73 -0.91 -9.58 7.18
C ILE A 73 -2.32 -9.41 7.76
N ALA A 74 -2.89 -8.21 7.68
CA ALA A 74 -4.26 -7.95 8.14
C ALA A 74 -5.30 -8.85 7.41
N SER A 75 -5.07 -9.17 6.14
CA SER A 75 -5.95 -10.05 5.34
C SER A 75 -6.02 -11.51 5.85
N LYS A 76 -5.06 -11.96 6.67
CA LYS A 76 -5.07 -13.30 7.31
C LYS A 76 -5.97 -13.39 8.55
N GLY A 77 -6.58 -12.28 8.98
CA GLY A 77 -7.52 -12.29 10.11
C GLY A 77 -6.87 -12.38 11.50
N LEU A 78 -5.59 -12.01 11.64
CA LEU A 78 -4.89 -11.90 12.93
C LEU A 78 -5.49 -10.76 13.79
N ASN A 79 -6.68 -10.96 14.37
CA ASN A 79 -7.34 -10.02 15.29
C ASN A 79 -7.36 -8.54 14.81
N HIS A 80 -7.42 -8.30 13.50
CA HIS A 80 -7.36 -6.96 12.91
C HIS A 80 -6.04 -6.19 13.15
N SER A 81 -4.91 -6.88 13.27
CA SER A 81 -3.59 -6.27 13.42
C SER A 81 -2.77 -6.36 12.12
N SER A 82 -2.14 -5.25 11.74
CA SER A 82 -1.24 -5.09 10.59
C SER A 82 0.13 -5.74 10.76
N GLY A 83 0.43 -6.29 11.95
CA GLY A 83 1.81 -6.63 12.31
C GLY A 83 2.70 -5.38 12.45
N VAL A 84 3.97 -5.60 12.76
CA VAL A 84 4.99 -4.54 12.81
C VAL A 84 6.17 -4.94 11.94
N SER A 85 6.63 -4.02 11.09
CA SER A 85 7.76 -4.27 10.21
C SER A 85 9.04 -4.39 11.02
N THR A 86 9.67 -5.57 10.97
CA THR A 86 10.95 -5.85 11.65
C THR A 86 12.13 -5.63 10.73
N ASN A 87 11.95 -5.85 9.43
CA ASN A 87 12.95 -5.61 8.40
C ASN A 87 12.27 -5.42 7.04
N ILE A 88 12.74 -4.47 6.25
CA ILE A 88 12.33 -4.25 4.86
C ILE A 88 13.57 -4.12 3.97
N ASN A 89 13.53 -4.74 2.79
CA ASN A 89 14.53 -4.57 1.75
C ASN A 89 13.83 -4.32 0.41
N ILE A 90 14.30 -3.32 -0.34
CA ILE A 90 13.70 -2.93 -1.61
C ILE A 90 14.81 -2.76 -2.64
N SER A 91 14.57 -3.30 -3.84
CA SER A 91 15.42 -3.13 -5.01
C SER A 91 14.69 -2.25 -6.04
N PHE A 92 15.27 -1.11 -6.37
CA PHE A 92 14.73 -0.19 -7.37
C PHE A 92 15.25 -0.54 -8.76
N THR A 93 14.37 -1.02 -9.64
CA THR A 93 14.75 -1.51 -10.98
C THR A 93 14.59 -0.45 -12.06
N ASN A 94 13.50 0.30 -12.04
CA ASN A 94 13.18 1.33 -13.04
C ASN A 94 12.53 2.56 -12.38
N PRO A 95 12.72 3.77 -12.95
CA PRO A 95 12.04 4.97 -12.49
C PRO A 95 10.57 4.98 -12.93
N ALA A 96 9.68 5.43 -12.04
CA ALA A 96 8.31 5.82 -12.37
C ALA A 96 8.19 7.35 -12.41
N LYS A 97 7.33 7.88 -13.28
CA LYS A 97 7.11 9.31 -13.52
C LYS A 97 5.70 9.71 -13.08
N GLU A 98 5.48 11.00 -12.95
CA GLU A 98 4.14 11.55 -12.72
C GLU A 98 3.15 11.06 -13.79
N GLY A 99 1.97 10.63 -13.35
CA GLY A 99 0.93 10.05 -14.20
C GLY A 99 1.03 8.53 -14.40
N ASP A 100 2.17 7.90 -14.10
CA ASP A 100 2.27 6.44 -14.13
C ASP A 100 1.36 5.83 -13.06
N VAL A 101 0.75 4.68 -13.38
CA VAL A 101 -0.03 3.89 -12.43
C VAL A 101 0.85 2.75 -11.93
N LEU A 102 1.11 2.76 -10.62
CA LEU A 102 1.81 1.67 -9.94
C LEU A 102 0.77 0.64 -9.52
N LEU A 103 0.93 -0.59 -10.01
CA LEU A 103 0.22 -1.76 -9.53
C LEU A 103 1.07 -2.46 -8.49
N VAL A 104 0.49 -2.76 -7.34
CA VAL A 104 1.18 -3.44 -6.23
C VAL A 104 0.43 -4.72 -5.91
N GLU A 105 1.17 -5.82 -5.90
CA GLU A 105 0.70 -7.12 -5.45
C GLU A 105 1.53 -7.54 -4.25
N ALA A 106 0.88 -7.94 -3.17
CA ALA A 106 1.54 -8.41 -1.98
C ALA A 106 0.85 -9.70 -1.48
N GLU A 107 1.65 -10.62 -0.93
CA GLU A 107 1.23 -11.97 -0.52
C GLU A 107 1.93 -12.46 0.76
N CYS A 108 1.25 -13.30 1.55
CA CYS A 108 1.81 -13.99 2.73
C CYS A 108 1.16 -15.35 3.03
#